data_AF-A0A5Q0SIM4-F1
#
_entry.id   AF-A0A5Q0SIM4-F1
#
_cell.length_a   1.000
_cell.length_b   1.000
_cell.length_c   1.000
_cell.angle_alpha   90.00
_cell.angle_beta   90.00
_cell.angle_gamma   90.00
#
_symmetry.space_group_name_H-M   'P 1'
#
loop_
_entity.id
_entity.type
_entity.pdbx_description
1 polymer ?
#
loop_
_entity_poly.entity_id
_entity_poly.type
_entity_poly.pdbx_seq_one_letter_code
_entity_poly.pdbx_strand_id
1 'polypeptide(L)'
;MSESNLNQANQNSDNKQEIEKKKEKKKKAKENEKEIVLILPDKAKTFKAKVENCIILILKSVDIINEKDLITRLILECETAKEYFKKTQDVGYLRIILWKMARKGIIKRARILGDGRRRYYLLPEKLEQLKDRIMQGPGE
;
A
#
# COMPACT_ATOMS: atom_id res chain seq x y z
N MET A 1 63.52 33.38 8.26
CA MET A 1 62.11 33.52 8.62
C MET A 1 61.26 33.24 7.39
N SER A 2 60.09 32.60 7.58
CA SER A 2 59.02 32.26 6.61
C SER A 2 59.35 31.07 5.68
N GLU A 3 58.88 29.83 5.89
CA GLU A 3 57.52 29.25 5.67
C GLU A 3 56.97 29.53 4.25
N SER A 4 56.37 28.62 3.46
CA SER A 4 56.01 27.19 3.51
C SER A 4 55.33 26.85 2.15
N ASN A 5 55.44 25.61 1.64
CA ASN A 5 54.35 24.79 1.05
C ASN A 5 54.85 23.64 0.13
N LEU A 6 54.92 22.44 0.72
CA LEU A 6 54.70 21.16 0.06
C LEU A 6 53.19 20.89 0.03
N ASN A 7 52.65 20.42 -1.11
CA ASN A 7 51.76 19.23 -1.21
C ASN A 7 51.02 19.21 -2.54
N GLN A 8 51.20 18.14 -3.31
CA GLN A 8 50.12 17.31 -3.90
C GLN A 8 50.69 16.39 -4.99
N ALA A 9 50.86 15.11 -4.66
CA ALA A 9 50.68 13.98 -5.60
C ALA A 9 51.09 12.68 -4.90
N ASN A 10 50.16 11.96 -4.25
CA ASN A 10 50.21 10.50 -4.07
C ASN A 10 49.05 9.94 -3.22
N GLN A 11 47.81 9.99 -3.72
CA GLN A 11 46.69 9.31 -3.02
C GLN A 11 45.64 8.64 -3.93
N ASN A 12 45.92 8.37 -5.21
CA ASN A 12 44.87 7.93 -6.15
C ASN A 12 44.93 6.49 -6.67
N SER A 13 45.79 5.60 -6.14
CA SER A 13 45.92 4.23 -6.67
C SER A 13 45.24 3.13 -5.82
N ASP A 14 45.04 3.32 -4.51
CA ASP A 14 44.60 2.22 -3.63
C ASP A 14 43.07 2.03 -3.54
N ASN A 15 42.29 3.03 -3.97
CA ASN A 15 40.82 2.99 -3.85
C ASN A 15 40.10 2.11 -4.89
N LYS A 16 40.79 1.63 -5.95
CA LYS A 16 40.13 0.84 -7.01
C LYS A 16 40.00 -0.65 -6.68
N GLN A 17 40.92 -1.24 -5.93
CA GLN A 17 40.90 -2.69 -5.64
C GLN A 17 39.94 -3.09 -4.51
N GLU A 18 39.58 -2.20 -3.58
CA GLU A 18 38.57 -2.49 -2.55
C GLU A 18 37.12 -2.50 -3.09
N ILE A 19 36.87 -1.75 -4.17
CA ILE A 19 35.52 -1.59 -4.73
C ILE A 19 35.05 -2.85 -5.47
N GLU A 20 35.97 -3.61 -6.07
CA GLU A 20 35.64 -4.83 -6.81
C GLU A 20 35.37 -6.02 -5.87
N LYS A 21 36.13 -6.19 -4.79
CA LYS A 21 35.86 -7.24 -3.78
C LYS A 21 34.58 -7.00 -2.98
N LYS A 22 34.16 -5.74 -2.77
CA LYS A 22 32.85 -5.41 -2.17
C LYS A 22 31.67 -5.64 -3.13
N LYS A 23 31.89 -5.61 -4.46
CA LYS A 23 30.85 -5.92 -5.46
C LYS A 23 30.61 -7.42 -5.60
N GLU A 24 31.62 -8.27 -5.43
CA GLU A 24 31.45 -9.73 -5.50
C GLU A 24 30.76 -10.33 -4.26
N LYS A 25 31.00 -9.81 -3.06
CA LYS A 25 30.25 -10.24 -1.85
C LYS A 25 28.79 -9.81 -1.83
N LYS A 26 28.39 -8.80 -2.61
CA LYS A 26 26.98 -8.35 -2.73
C LYS A 26 26.11 -9.23 -3.64
N LYS A 27 26.69 -10.18 -4.37
CA LYS A 27 25.96 -11.07 -5.30
C LYS A 27 25.57 -12.43 -4.71
N LYS A 28 25.92 -12.74 -3.46
CA LYS A 28 25.50 -13.97 -2.76
C LYS A 28 24.65 -13.59 -1.53
N ALA A 29 23.43 -14.12 -1.48
CA ALA A 29 22.47 -14.06 -0.37
C ALA A 29 21.69 -12.74 -0.17
N LYS A 30 20.74 -12.47 -1.07
CA LYS A 30 19.39 -12.11 -0.65
C LYS A 30 18.42 -13.00 -1.41
N GLU A 31 18.29 -14.24 -0.93
CA GLU A 31 17.01 -14.92 -1.02
C GLU A 31 15.99 -13.92 -0.48
N ASN A 32 15.15 -13.37 -1.36
CA ASN A 32 14.08 -12.49 -0.94
C ASN A 32 13.10 -13.35 -0.15
N GLU A 33 13.30 -13.46 1.16
CA GLU A 33 12.32 -14.03 2.07
C GLU A 33 10.99 -13.33 1.78
N LYS A 34 10.03 -14.08 1.24
CA LYS A 34 8.72 -13.55 0.92
C LYS A 34 8.02 -13.25 2.24
N GLU A 35 8.06 -12.00 2.65
CA GLU A 35 7.35 -11.52 3.83
C GLU A 35 5.85 -11.84 3.67
N ILE A 36 5.28 -12.58 4.64
CA ILE A 36 3.87 -12.93 4.64
C ILE A 36 3.09 -11.79 5.30
N VAL A 37 2.15 -11.19 4.57
CA VAL A 37 1.27 -10.14 5.09
C VAL A 37 0.04 -10.78 5.73
N LEU A 38 -0.10 -10.64 7.05
CA LEU A 38 -1.24 -11.15 7.82
C LEU A 38 -2.28 -10.04 8.08
N ILE A 39 -3.56 -10.39 7.97
CA ILE A 39 -4.69 -9.50 8.23
C ILE A 39 -5.23 -9.80 9.62
N LEU A 40 -4.75 -9.07 10.62
CA LEU A 40 -5.12 -9.24 12.03
C LEU A 40 -5.48 -7.88 12.64
N PRO A 41 -6.75 -7.44 12.54
CA PRO A 41 -7.19 -6.15 13.07
C PRO A 41 -6.81 -5.96 14.54
N ASP A 42 -7.03 -6.96 15.38
CA ASP A 42 -6.82 -6.85 16.84
C ASP A 42 -5.35 -6.74 17.25
N LYS A 43 -4.44 -7.24 16.41
CA LYS A 43 -2.98 -7.14 16.62
C LYS A 43 -2.39 -5.85 16.04
N ALA A 44 -3.14 -5.13 15.21
CA ALA A 44 -2.67 -3.88 14.61
C ALA A 44 -2.64 -2.74 15.64
N LYS A 45 -1.50 -2.04 15.72
CA LYS A 45 -1.30 -0.99 16.74
C LYS A 45 -1.92 0.36 16.37
N THR A 46 -1.96 0.69 15.08
CA THR A 46 -2.41 2.02 14.63
C THR A 46 -3.87 1.99 14.20
N PHE A 47 -4.60 3.09 14.43
CA PHE A 47 -5.97 3.28 13.94
C PHE A 47 -6.08 2.90 12.46
N LYS A 48 -5.16 3.45 11.66
CA LYS A 48 -5.11 3.21 10.22
C LYS A 48 -4.98 1.73 9.89
N ALA A 49 -4.05 1.01 10.51
CA ALA A 49 -3.83 -0.41 10.21
C ALA A 49 -5.02 -1.28 10.65
N LYS A 50 -5.68 -0.97 11.77
CA LYS A 50 -6.92 -1.65 12.18
C LYS A 50 -8.02 -1.49 11.12
N VAL A 51 -8.22 -0.26 10.65
CA VAL A 51 -9.21 0.05 9.61
C VAL A 51 -8.85 -0.60 8.28
N GLU A 52 -7.58 -0.55 7.85
CA GLU A 52 -7.12 -1.22 6.63
C GLU A 52 -7.38 -2.73 6.69
N ASN A 53 -7.10 -3.38 7.82
CA ASN A 53 -7.38 -4.81 8.00
C ASN A 53 -8.89 -5.13 7.92
N CYS A 54 -9.75 -4.32 8.55
CA CYS A 54 -11.20 -4.50 8.46
C CYS A 54 -11.74 -4.31 7.04
N ILE A 55 -11.21 -3.34 6.29
CA ILE A 55 -11.56 -3.16 4.87
C ILE A 55 -11.26 -4.43 4.07
N ILE A 56 -10.09 -5.04 4.28
CA ILE A 56 -9.74 -6.30 3.61
C ILE A 56 -10.69 -7.43 4.01
N LEU A 57 -11.03 -7.58 5.30
CA LEU A 57 -11.98 -8.59 5.75
C LEU A 57 -13.36 -8.42 5.10
N ILE A 58 -13.86 -7.18 5.03
CA ILE A 58 -15.11 -6.88 4.34
C ILE A 58 -15.02 -7.28 2.87
N LEU A 59 -13.97 -6.88 2.15
CA LEU A 59 -13.81 -7.21 0.72
C LEU A 59 -13.51 -8.69 0.45
N LYS A 60 -13.05 -9.46 1.45
CA LYS A 60 -13.00 -10.92 1.34
C LYS A 60 -14.41 -11.52 1.30
N SER A 61 -15.33 -10.96 2.09
CA SER A 61 -16.72 -11.45 2.21
C SER A 61 -17.64 -11.11 1.03
N VAL A 62 -17.26 -10.18 0.14
CA VAL A 62 -18.10 -9.74 -0.99
C VAL A 62 -17.27 -9.52 -2.25
N ASP A 63 -17.83 -9.76 -3.43
CA ASP A 63 -17.05 -9.69 -4.68
C ASP A 63 -16.70 -8.27 -5.09
N ILE A 64 -17.69 -7.39 -4.99
CA ILE A 64 -17.57 -5.98 -5.27
C ILE A 64 -18.56 -5.22 -4.40
N ILE A 65 -18.18 -4.03 -3.93
CA ILE A 65 -19.03 -3.22 -3.06
C ILE A 65 -18.85 -1.75 -3.40
N ASN A 66 -19.94 -0.97 -3.37
CA ASN A 66 -19.84 0.47 -3.59
C ASN A 66 -19.26 1.19 -2.35
N GLU A 67 -18.73 2.40 -2.55
CA GLU A 67 -18.09 3.17 -1.49
C GLU A 67 -18.98 3.42 -0.28
N LYS A 68 -20.27 3.72 -0.51
CA LYS A 68 -21.21 4.04 0.57
C LYS A 68 -21.43 2.81 1.46
N ASP A 69 -21.73 1.66 0.86
CA ASP A 69 -21.99 0.43 1.59
C ASP A 69 -20.74 -0.09 2.28
N LEU A 70 -19.57 0.07 1.65
CA LEU A 70 -18.29 -0.27 2.27
C LEU A 70 -18.03 0.56 3.54
N ILE A 71 -18.27 1.87 3.49
CA ILE A 71 -18.15 2.74 4.66
C ILE A 71 -19.16 2.35 5.74
N THR A 72 -20.41 2.07 5.36
CA THR A 72 -21.44 1.63 6.32
C THR A 72 -21.03 0.32 7.00
N ARG A 73 -20.61 -0.69 6.25
CA ARG A 73 -20.12 -1.96 6.80
C ARG A 73 -18.90 -1.75 7.69
N LEU A 74 -17.98 -0.87 7.29
CA LEU A 74 -16.80 -0.55 8.08
C LEU A 74 -17.18 0.04 9.45
N ILE A 75 -18.15 0.94 9.51
CA ILE A 75 -18.65 1.50 10.78
C ILE A 75 -19.36 0.44 11.64
N LEU A 76 -20.01 -0.55 11.03
CA LEU A 76 -20.74 -1.60 11.75
C LEU A 76 -19.81 -2.72 12.26
N GLU A 77 -18.82 -3.11 11.45
CA GLU A 77 -18.00 -4.31 11.66
C GLU A 77 -16.62 -4.00 12.28
N CYS A 78 -16.15 -2.74 12.20
CA CYS A 78 -14.87 -2.32 12.80
C CYS A 78 -15.11 -1.42 14.00
N GLU A 79 -14.82 -1.90 15.21
CA GLU A 79 -15.00 -1.11 16.44
C GLU A 79 -14.20 0.21 16.39
N THR A 80 -12.99 0.17 15.82
CA THR A 80 -12.16 1.38 15.66
C THR A 80 -12.82 2.42 14.74
N ALA A 81 -13.44 2.00 13.64
CA ALA A 81 -14.15 2.92 12.75
C ALA A 81 -15.46 3.42 13.37
N LYS A 82 -16.16 2.55 14.10
CA LYS A 82 -17.37 2.87 14.86
C LYS A 82 -17.13 3.94 15.91
N GLU A 83 -16.06 3.79 16.70
CA GLU A 83 -15.66 4.77 17.71
C GLU A 83 -15.30 6.11 17.09
N TYR A 84 -14.57 6.09 15.96
CA TYR A 84 -14.24 7.31 15.22
C TYR A 84 -15.52 8.02 14.76
N PHE A 85 -16.43 7.32 14.09
CA PHE A 85 -17.68 7.91 13.61
C PHE A 85 -18.55 8.44 14.76
N LYS A 86 -18.66 7.71 15.87
CA LYS A 86 -19.38 8.20 17.07
C LYS A 86 -18.84 9.54 17.56
N LYS A 87 -17.52 9.71 17.57
CA LYS A 87 -16.83 10.92 18.07
C LYS A 87 -16.89 12.09 17.09
N THR A 88 -16.75 11.84 15.79
CA THR A 88 -16.60 12.90 14.79
C THR A 88 -17.86 13.17 13.97
N GLN A 89 -18.78 12.21 13.90
CA GLN A 89 -19.90 12.20 12.95
C GLN A 89 -19.46 12.37 11.49
N ASP A 90 -18.19 12.03 11.19
CA ASP A 90 -17.56 12.19 9.88
C ASP A 90 -16.99 10.86 9.39
N VAL A 91 -16.96 10.69 8.06
CA VAL A 91 -16.38 9.55 7.35
C VAL A 91 -15.22 9.96 6.44
N GLY A 92 -14.83 11.25 6.43
CA GLY A 92 -13.77 11.79 5.59
C GLY A 92 -12.45 11.06 5.75
N TYR A 93 -12.03 10.78 6.99
CA TYR A 93 -10.78 10.05 7.21
C TYR A 93 -10.84 8.58 6.76
N LEU A 94 -12.00 7.91 6.92
CA LEU A 94 -12.21 6.56 6.41
C LEU A 94 -12.10 6.52 4.87
N ARG A 95 -12.67 7.53 4.18
CA ARG A 95 -12.52 7.69 2.73
C ARG A 95 -11.07 7.95 2.33
N ILE A 96 -10.31 8.74 3.10
CA ILE A 96 -8.88 8.95 2.87
C ILE A 96 -8.11 7.62 2.95
N ILE A 97 -8.42 6.76 3.91
CA ILE A 97 -7.80 5.43 4.03
C ILE A 97 -8.12 4.58 2.80
N LEU A 98 -9.40 4.48 2.40
CA LEU A 98 -9.81 3.76 1.19
C LEU A 98 -9.08 4.27 -0.06
N TRP A 99 -8.99 5.59 -0.23
CA TRP A 99 -8.28 6.19 -1.35
C TRP A 99 -6.78 5.84 -1.34
N LYS A 100 -6.13 5.86 -0.17
CA LYS A 100 -4.72 5.46 -0.03
C LYS A 100 -4.51 3.99 -0.34
N MET A 101 -5.39 3.09 0.11
CA MET A 101 -5.32 1.66 -0.21
C MET A 101 -5.46 1.42 -1.71
N ALA A 102 -6.42 2.08 -2.35
CA ALA A 102 -6.63 1.98 -3.80
C ALA A 102 -5.44 2.52 -4.60
N ARG A 103 -4.90 3.68 -4.19
CA ARG A 103 -3.71 4.27 -4.83
C ARG A 103 -2.47 3.37 -4.72
N LYS A 104 -2.34 2.62 -3.62
CA LYS A 104 -1.26 1.64 -3.42
C LYS A 104 -1.50 0.31 -4.14
N GLY A 105 -2.66 0.11 -4.77
CA GLY A 105 -3.02 -1.14 -5.44
C GLY A 105 -3.38 -2.29 -4.51
N ILE A 106 -3.51 -2.04 -3.20
CA ILE A 106 -3.92 -3.05 -2.20
C ILE A 106 -5.38 -3.48 -2.46
N ILE A 107 -6.21 -2.53 -2.89
CA ILE A 107 -7.56 -2.77 -3.37
C ILE A 107 -7.69 -2.12 -4.75
N LYS A 108 -8.66 -2.58 -5.55
CA LYS A 108 -8.94 -2.01 -6.87
C LYS A 108 -10.18 -1.14 -6.79
N ARG A 109 -10.12 0.00 -7.48
CA ARG A 109 -11.28 0.87 -7.71
C ARG A 109 -11.87 0.51 -9.07
N ALA A 110 -13.19 0.35 -9.12
CA ALA A 110 -13.94 0.07 -10.33
C ALA A 110 -15.12 1.04 -10.49
N ARG A 111 -15.67 1.08 -11.71
CA ARG A 111 -16.97 1.68 -12.03
C ARG A 111 -17.78 0.61 -12.76
N ILE A 112 -19.08 0.56 -12.49
CA ILE A 112 -20.00 -0.30 -13.22
C ILE A 112 -20.65 0.55 -14.31
N LEU A 113 -20.65 0.03 -15.55
CA LEU A 113 -21.29 0.70 -16.67
C LEU A 113 -22.78 0.93 -16.36
N GLY A 114 -23.26 2.15 -16.60
CA GLY A 114 -24.66 2.52 -16.33
C GLY A 114 -24.97 2.97 -14.90
N ASP A 115 -24.09 2.75 -13.93
CA ASP A 115 -24.31 3.11 -12.51
C ASP A 115 -23.76 4.52 -12.13
N GLY A 116 -23.63 5.37 -13.15
CA GLY A 116 -23.27 6.78 -13.00
C GLY A 116 -21.89 7.02 -12.37
N ARG A 117 -21.83 7.89 -11.35
CA ARG A 117 -20.59 8.34 -10.70
C ARG A 117 -20.17 7.49 -9.50
N ARG A 118 -20.86 6.38 -9.24
CA ARG A 118 -20.56 5.53 -8.08
C ARG A 118 -19.22 4.84 -8.24
N ARG A 119 -18.52 4.69 -7.12
CA ARG A 119 -17.22 4.02 -7.04
C ARG A 119 -17.41 2.69 -6.35
N TYR A 120 -16.77 1.68 -6.91
CA TYR A 120 -16.75 0.34 -6.38
C TYR A 120 -15.35 -0.07 -5.98
N TYR A 121 -15.26 -0.98 -5.02
CA TYR A 121 -14.03 -1.54 -4.53
C TYR A 121 -14.09 -3.07 -4.49
N LEU A 122 -12.95 -3.69 -4.78
CA LEU A 122 -12.76 -5.14 -4.76
C LEU A 122 -11.28 -5.46 -4.47
N LEU A 123 -11.02 -6.71 -4.09
CA LEU A 123 -9.65 -7.20 -3.94
C LEU A 123 -9.03 -7.50 -5.33
N PRO A 124 -7.72 -7.26 -5.52
CA PRO A 124 -7.04 -7.52 -6.80
C PRO A 124 -7.23 -8.94 -7.31
N GLU A 125 -7.18 -9.94 -6.44
CA GLU A 125 -7.38 -11.35 -6.77
C GLU A 125 -8.78 -11.65 -7.35
N LYS A 126 -9.79 -10.84 -7.01
CA LYS A 126 -11.14 -10.99 -7.54
C LYS A 126 -11.30 -10.46 -8.97
N LEU A 127 -10.33 -9.69 -9.48
CA LEU A 127 -10.35 -9.27 -10.88
C LEU A 127 -10.30 -10.47 -11.82
N GLU A 128 -9.59 -11.52 -11.44
CA GLU A 128 -9.44 -12.72 -12.26
C GLU A 128 -10.78 -13.43 -12.48
N GLN A 129 -11.65 -13.43 -11.48
CA GLN A 129 -13.00 -13.98 -11.52
C GLN A 129 -13.97 -13.12 -12.36
N LEU A 130 -13.60 -11.87 -12.65
CA LEU A 130 -14.44 -10.90 -13.34
C LEU A 130 -13.93 -10.56 -14.74
N LYS A 131 -12.88 -11.23 -15.25
CA LYS A 131 -12.21 -10.90 -16.52
C LYS A 131 -13.18 -10.73 -17.69
N ASP A 132 -14.15 -11.62 -17.83
CA ASP A 132 -15.13 -11.60 -18.93
C ASP A 132 -16.11 -10.41 -18.86
N ARG A 133 -16.18 -9.73 -17.71
CA ARG A 133 -17.02 -8.56 -17.44
C ARG A 133 -16.22 -7.25 -17.44
N ILE A 134 -14.89 -7.31 -17.62
CA ILE A 134 -14.03 -6.14 -17.61
C ILE A 134 -13.97 -5.54 -19.02
N MET A 135 -14.50 -4.34 -19.17
CA MET A 135 -14.16 -3.47 -20.29
C MET A 135 -13.09 -2.48 -19.83
N GLN A 136 -11.99 -2.38 -20.56
CA GLN A 136 -11.04 -1.29 -20.35
C GLN A 136 -11.71 0.00 -20.82
N GLY A 137 -11.90 0.94 -19.89
CA GLY A 137 -12.35 2.29 -20.25
C GLY A 137 -11.28 2.99 -21.09
N PRO A 138 -11.64 4.04 -21.86
CA PRO A 138 -10.65 4.88 -22.51
C PRO A 138 -9.67 5.36 -21.45
N GLY A 139 -8.37 5.14 -21.66
CA GLY A 139 -7.33 5.70 -20.80
C GLY A 139 -7.49 7.21 -20.78
N GLU A 140 -7.40 7.81 -19.58
CA GLU A 140 -7.24 9.26 -19.45
C GLU A 140 -5.90 9.72 -20.05
#